data_AF-A0A419GAZ7-F1
#
_entry.id   AF-A0A419GAZ7-F1
#
_cell.length_a   1.000
_cell.length_b   1.000
_cell.length_c   1.000
_cell.angle_alpha   90.00
_cell.angle_beta   90.00
_cell.angle_gamma   90.00
#
_symmetry.space_group_name_H-M   'P 1'
#
loop_
_entity.id
_entity.type
_entity.pdbx_description
1 polymer ?
#
loop_
_entity_poly.entity_id
_entity_poly.type
_entity_poly.pdbx_seq_one_letter_code
_entity_poly.pdbx_strand_id
1 'polypeptide(L)'
;MKGIITMSFAIKKITEEFTALPTQEKIEFIKHVVASPPGEWVELNGKLYFIPEGPPATNEEEEIFEIANREINAGRGVSLNEFREEI
;
A
#
# COMPACT_ATOMS: atom_id res chain seq x y z
N MET A 1 -24.40 -11.74 10.12
CA MET A 1 -23.34 -12.02 11.10
C MET A 1 -22.02 -11.52 10.52
N LYS A 2 -21.40 -10.49 11.09
CA LYS A 2 -20.05 -10.06 10.67
C LYS A 2 -19.07 -11.14 11.16
N GLY A 3 -18.47 -11.89 10.24
CA GLY A 3 -17.44 -12.85 10.59
C GLY A 3 -16.28 -12.11 11.24
N ILE A 4 -15.96 -12.48 12.48
CA ILE A 4 -14.74 -12.02 13.14
C ILE A 4 -13.58 -12.68 12.37
N ILE A 5 -12.87 -11.90 11.56
CA ILE A 5 -11.64 -12.36 10.91
C ILE A 5 -10.63 -12.54 12.03
N THR A 6 -10.50 -13.77 12.54
CA THR A 6 -9.47 -14.11 13.53
C THR A 6 -8.15 -14.12 12.79
N MET A 7 -7.33 -13.07 12.97
CA MET A 7 -5.96 -13.06 12.43
C MET A 7 -5.20 -14.27 12.96
N SER A 8 -4.38 -14.88 12.10
CA SER A 8 -3.48 -15.94 12.54
C SER A 8 -2.48 -15.39 13.57
N PHE A 9 -2.05 -16.24 14.49
CA PHE A 9 -1.05 -15.87 15.51
C PHE A 9 0.23 -15.30 14.89
N ALA A 10 0.67 -15.85 13.74
CA ALA A 10 1.83 -15.37 13.01
C ALA A 10 1.64 -13.94 12.50
N ILE A 11 0.50 -13.64 11.87
CA ILE A 11 0.20 -12.28 11.37
C ILE A 11 0.08 -11.29 12.53
N LYS A 12 -0.57 -11.70 13.62
CA LYS A 12 -0.67 -10.88 14.83
C LYS A 12 0.72 -10.53 15.37
N LYS A 13 1.60 -11.52 15.52
CA LYS A 13 2.97 -11.34 16.01
C LYS A 13 3.81 -10.43 15.10
N ILE A 14 3.75 -10.65 13.78
CA ILE A 14 4.45 -9.80 12.81
C ILE A 14 3.94 -8.36 12.89
N THR A 15 2.63 -8.16 13.07
CA THR A 15 2.04 -6.83 13.21
C THR A 15 2.54 -6.13 14.47
N GLU A 16 2.52 -6.83 15.60
CA GLU A 16 3.02 -6.30 16.88
C GLU A 16 4.51 -5.92 16.79
N GLU A 17 5.34 -6.81 16.24
CA GLU A 17 6.77 -6.56 16.03
C GLU A 17 7.01 -5.37 15.09
N PHE A 18 6.30 -5.29 13.96
CA PHE A 18 6.39 -4.17 13.03
C PHE A 18 5.96 -2.84 13.69
N THR A 19 4.87 -2.83 14.46
CA THR A 19 4.39 -1.61 15.12
C THR A 19 5.36 -1.09 16.18
N ALA A 20 6.17 -1.97 16.79
CA ALA A 20 7.18 -1.62 17.77
C ALA A 20 8.47 -1.03 17.15
N LEU A 21 8.70 -1.22 15.86
CA LEU A 21 9.89 -0.69 15.19
C LEU A 21 9.92 0.85 15.19
N PRO A 22 11.12 1.47 15.27
CA PRO A 22 11.31 2.89 14.97
C PRO A 22 10.79 3.24 13.57
N THR A 23 10.36 4.49 13.37
CA THR A 23 9.79 4.90 12.07
C THR A 23 10.74 4.63 10.91
N GLN A 24 12.04 4.93 11.06
CA GLN A 24 13.03 4.67 10.02
C GLN A 24 13.14 3.20 9.62
N GLU A 25 13.04 2.28 10.58
CA GLU A 25 13.05 0.83 10.28
C GLU A 25 11.76 0.37 9.61
N LYS A 26 10.61 0.99 9.94
CA LYS A 26 9.35 0.75 9.22
C LYS A 26 9.43 1.20 7.77
N ILE A 27 10.09 2.32 7.50
CA ILE A 27 10.31 2.84 6.15
C ILE A 27 11.17 1.88 5.35
N GLU A 28 12.31 1.47 5.91
CA GLU A 28 13.18 0.48 5.27
C GLU A 28 12.46 -0.84 5.02
N PHE A 29 11.68 -1.33 5.98
CA PHE A 29 10.86 -2.52 5.76
C PHE A 29 9.87 -2.33 4.60
N ILE A 30 9.14 -1.21 4.56
CA ILE A 30 8.18 -0.94 3.48
C ILE A 30 8.87 -0.92 2.11
N LYS A 31 10.07 -0.33 2.00
CA LYS A 31 10.87 -0.31 0.75
C LYS A 31 11.18 -1.72 0.22
N HIS A 32 11.32 -2.71 1.09
CA HIS A 32 11.65 -4.08 0.67
C HIS A 32 10.43 -4.96 0.37
N VAL A 33 9.25 -4.59 0.88
CA VAL A 33 8.06 -5.45 0.86
C VAL A 33 6.99 -4.92 -0.10
N VAL A 34 6.94 -3.61 -0.34
CA VAL A 34 6.03 -3.00 -1.31
C VAL A 34 6.74 -2.95 -2.67
N ALA A 35 6.15 -3.61 -3.67
CA ALA A 35 6.51 -3.37 -5.06
C ALA A 35 6.00 -1.98 -5.47
N SER A 36 6.83 -0.95 -5.27
CA SER A 36 6.55 0.41 -5.73
C SER A 36 7.27 0.67 -7.05
N PRO A 37 6.72 1.54 -7.91
CA PRO A 37 7.47 2.08 -9.04
C PRO A 37 8.75 2.81 -8.54
N PRO A 38 9.70 3.16 -9.42
CA PRO A 38 10.86 3.98 -9.04
C PRO A 38 10.41 5.26 -8.32
N GLY A 39 11.09 5.60 -7.22
CA GLY A 39 10.68 6.72 -6.35
C GLY A 39 11.27 6.63 -4.94
N GLU A 40 10.91 7.60 -4.11
CA GLU A 40 11.42 7.75 -2.74
C GLU A 40 10.28 7.73 -1.71
N TRP A 41 10.46 6.96 -0.63
CA TRP A 41 9.59 7.04 0.54
C TRP A 41 10.13 8.09 1.52
N VAL A 42 9.31 9.07 1.85
CA VAL A 42 9.65 10.16 2.79
C VAL A 42 8.69 10.20 3.97
N GLU A 43 9.21 10.58 5.14
CA GLU A 43 8.39 10.87 6.32
C GLU A 43 8.18 12.38 6.45
N LEU A 44 6.92 12.82 6.49
CA LEU A 44 6.55 14.21 6.75
C LEU A 44 5.44 14.24 7.81
N ASN A 45 5.65 14.98 8.90
CA ASN A 45 4.68 15.13 10.00
C ASN A 45 4.17 13.79 10.57
N GLY A 46 5.05 12.79 10.69
CA GLY A 46 4.70 11.46 11.19
C GLY A 46 3.84 10.62 10.24
N LYS A 47 3.69 11.06 8.99
CA LYS A 47 3.04 10.31 7.92
C LYS A 47 4.05 9.91 6.86
N LEU A 48 3.86 8.72 6.31
CA LEU A 48 4.66 8.20 5.21
C LEU A 48 4.05 8.60 3.87
N TYR A 49 4.89 9.16 3.00
CA TYR A 49 4.55 9.54 1.65
C TYR A 49 5.48 8.83 0.68
N PHE A 50 4.95 8.42 -0.46
CA PHE A 50 5.74 7.93 -1.58
C PHE A 50 5.78 9.01 -2.67
N ILE A 51 6.98 9.41 -3.07
CA ILE A 51 7.24 10.36 -4.15
C ILE A 51 7.73 9.55 -5.36
N PRO A 52 6.90 9.33 -6.38
CA PRO A 52 7.34 8.63 -7.58
C PRO A 52 8.44 9.41 -8.31
N GLU A 53 9.42 8.70 -8.87
CA GLU A 53 10.42 9.26 -9.77
C GLU A 53 9.80 9.45 -11.15
N GLY A 54 9.91 10.65 -11.71
CA GLY A 54 9.39 10.97 -13.04
C GLY A 54 8.67 12.32 -13.10
N PRO A 55 8.10 12.67 -14.27
CA PRO A 55 7.22 13.82 -14.36
C PRO A 55 6.00 13.63 -13.44
N PRO A 56 5.42 14.73 -12.93
CA PRO A 56 4.15 14.63 -12.22
C PRO A 56 3.11 13.94 -13.09
N ALA A 57 2.20 13.19 -12.45
CA ALA A 57 1.11 12.53 -13.14
C ALA A 57 0.36 13.55 -14.01
N THR A 58 0.01 13.13 -15.22
CA THR A 58 -0.91 13.90 -16.06
C THR A 58 -2.30 13.91 -15.45
N ASN A 59 -3.12 14.89 -15.81
CA ASN A 59 -4.52 14.94 -15.36
C ASN A 59 -5.29 13.66 -15.71
N GLU A 60 -4.97 13.02 -16.84
CA GLU A 60 -5.57 11.76 -17.28
C GLU A 60 -5.16 10.59 -16.36
N GLU A 61 -3.88 10.49 -15.99
CA GLU A 61 -3.41 9.46 -15.06
C GLU A 61 -3.98 9.65 -13.65
N GLU A 62 -4.13 10.90 -13.22
CA GLU A 62 -4.72 11.25 -11.92
C GLU A 62 -6.22 10.89 -11.88
N GLU A 63 -6.97 11.14 -12.96
CA GLU A 63 -8.37 10.73 -13.09
C GLU A 63 -8.52 9.20 -13.08
N ILE A 64 -7.64 8.47 -13.78
CA ILE A 64 -7.60 7.00 -13.74
C ILE A 64 -7.35 6.50 -12.32
N PHE A 65 -6.40 7.09 -11.60
CA PHE A 65 -6.08 6.71 -10.22
C PHE A 65 -7.26 6.98 -9.27
N GLU A 66 -7.95 8.10 -9.41
CA GLU A 66 -9.14 8.41 -8.60
C GLU A 66 -10.28 7.41 -8.85
N ILE A 67 -10.54 7.05 -10.11
CA ILE A 67 -11.56 6.07 -10.46
C ILE A 67 -11.20 4.70 -9.86
N ALA A 68 -9.95 4.25 -10.02
CA ALA A 68 -9.49 2.98 -9.47
C ALA A 68 -9.66 2.93 -7.94
N ASN A 69 -9.27 3.99 -7.23
CA ASN A 69 -9.46 4.08 -5.78
C ASN A 69 -10.94 4.09 -5.38
N ARG A 70 -11.81 4.73 -6.16
CA ARG A 70 -13.25 4.73 -5.90
C ARG A 70 -13.84 3.32 -6.01
N GLU A 71 -13.42 2.56 -7.01
CA GLU A 71 -13.86 1.17 -7.20
C GLU A 71 -13.32 0.25 -6.09
N ILE A 72 -12.05 0.40 -5.69
CA ILE A 72 -11.48 -0.31 -4.53
C ILE A 72 -12.25 0.00 -3.24
N ASN A 73 -12.51 1.28 -2.96
CA ASN A 73 -13.26 1.72 -1.78
C ASN A 73 -14.73 1.23 -1.80
N ALA A 74 -15.30 1.03 -2.99
CA ALA A 74 -16.61 0.43 -3.17
C ALA A 74 -16.61 -1.11 -3.09
N GLY A 75 -15.44 -1.73 -2.86
CA GLY A 75 -15.27 -3.18 -2.77
C GLY A 75 -15.32 -3.89 -4.14
N ARG A 76 -15.14 -3.16 -5.23
CA ARG A 76 -15.15 -3.65 -6.62
C ARG A 76 -13.76 -3.71 -7.25
N GLY A 77 -12.71 -3.45 -6.48
CA GLY A 77 -11.32 -3.62 -6.94
C GLY A 77 -11.01 -5.09 -7.20
N VAL A 78 -10.27 -5.36 -8.28
CA VAL A 78 -9.69 -6.68 -8.56
C VAL A 78 -8.47 -6.91 -7.68
N SER A 79 -8.31 -8.13 -7.17
CA SER A 79 -7.14 -8.54 -6.40
C SER A 79 -5.89 -8.57 -7.27
N LEU A 80 -4.72 -8.43 -6.64
CA LEU A 80 -3.43 -8.52 -7.34
C LEU A 80 -3.24 -9.87 -8.05
N ASN A 81 -3.91 -10.92 -7.58
CA ASN A 81 -3.88 -12.23 -8.23
C ASN A 81 -4.74 -12.25 -9.50
N GLU A 82 -5.96 -11.68 -9.45
CA GLU A 82 -6.83 -11.56 -10.63
C GLU A 82 -6.19 -10.70 -11.72
N PHE A 83 -5.54 -9.60 -11.34
CA PHE A 83 -4.82 -8.74 -12.30
C PHE A 83 -3.63 -9.45 -12.96
N ARG A 84 -2.93 -10.34 -12.25
CA ARG A 84 -1.78 -11.09 -12.79
C ARG A 84 -2.16 -12.24 -13.71
N GLU A 85 -3.41 -12.71 -13.66
CA GLU A 85 -3.91 -13.74 -14.59
C GLU A 85 -4.37 -13.15 -15.94
N GLU A 86 -4.57 -11.82 -16.01
CA GLU A 86 -5.01 -11.12 -17.23
C GLU A 86 -3.86 -10.61 -18.12
N ILE A 87 -2.59 -10.73 -17.68
CA ILE A 87 -1.38 -10.30 -18.41
C ILE A 87 -0.53 -11.52 -18.79
#